data_AF-A0A3D5L2K7-F1
#
_entry.id   AF-A0A3D5L2K7-F1
#
_cell.length_a   1.000
_cell.length_b   1.000
_cell.length_c   1.000
_cell.angle_alpha   90.00
_cell.angle_beta   90.00
_cell.angle_gamma   90.00
#
_symmetry.space_group_name_H-M   'P 1'
#
loop_
_entity.id
_entity.type
_entity.pdbx_description
1 polymer ?
#
loop_
_entity_poly.entity_id
_entity_poly.type
_entity_poly.pdbx_seq_one_letter_code
_entity_poly.pdbx_strand_id
1 'polypeptide(L)' 'MSGLLSWYDENRRILPWREDPTPYHVWLSEIMLQQT' A
#
# COMPACT_ATOMS: atom_id res chain seq x y z
N MET A 1 -11.92 13.37 -12.12
CA MET A 1 -10.96 12.59 -11.30
C MET A 1 -9.82 13.52 -10.92
N SER A 2 -9.41 13.58 -9.66
CA SER A 2 -8.21 14.34 -9.26
C SER A 2 -6.98 13.68 -9.89
N GLY A 3 -6.08 14.45 -10.51
CA GLY A 3 -4.94 13.91 -11.26
C GLY A 3 -4.02 13.01 -10.43
N LEU A 4 -4.03 13.17 -9.11
CA LEU A 4 -3.30 12.30 -8.16
C LEU A 4 -3.81 10.85 -8.18
N LEU A 5 -5.12 10.63 -8.28
CA LEU A 5 -5.68 9.28 -8.30
C LEU A 5 -5.30 8.54 -9.59
N SER A 6 -5.41 9.22 -10.73
CA SER A 6 -4.99 8.67 -12.02
C SER A 6 -3.51 8.30 -12.05
N TRP A 7 -2.63 9.16 -11.51
CA TRP A 7 -1.21 8.83 -11.39
C TRP A 7 -0.97 7.65 -10.45
N TYR A 8 -1.68 7.58 -9.32
CA TYR A 8 -1.54 6.48 -8.36
C TYR A 8 -1.94 5.14 -8.97
N ASP A 9 -3.04 5.09 -9.73
CA ASP A 9 -3.50 3.87 -10.40
C ASP A 9 -2.45 3.33 -11.38
N GLU A 10 -1.76 4.22 -12.10
CA GLU A 10 -0.72 3.87 -13.08
C GLU A 10 0.65 3.54 -12.46
N ASN A 11 1.02 4.18 -11.35
CA ASN A 11 2.39 4.16 -10.83
C ASN A 11 2.56 3.47 -9.48
N ARG A 12 1.48 2.95 -8.87
CA ARG A 12 1.57 2.27 -7.58
C ARG A 12 2.50 1.06 -7.66
N ARG A 13 3.36 0.92 -6.66
CA ARG A 13 4.22 -0.25 -6.49
C ARG A 13 3.41 -1.45 -6.03
N ILE A 14 3.72 -2.61 -6.61
CA ILE A 14 3.25 -3.92 -6.15
C ILE A 14 3.93 -4.20 -4.81
N LEU A 15 3.13 -4.29 -3.75
CA LEU A 15 3.59 -4.61 -2.40
C LEU A 15 2.75 -5.78 -1.86
N PRO A 16 3.36 -6.80 -1.24
CA PRO A 16 2.62 -8.00 -0.80
C PRO A 16 1.38 -7.68 0.06
N TRP A 17 1.51 -6.72 0.98
CA TRP A 17 0.42 -6.28 1.87
C TRP A 17 -0.64 -5.39 1.18
N ARG A 18 -0.41 -4.95 -0.06
CA ARG A 18 -1.39 -4.20 -0.88
C ARG A 18 -2.15 -5.09 -1.87
N GLU A 19 -1.56 -6.21 -2.29
CA GLU A 19 -2.20 -7.15 -3.21
C GLU A 19 -3.19 -8.08 -2.47
N ASP A 20 -2.91 -8.41 -1.20
CA ASP A 20 -3.82 -9.16 -0.33
C ASP A 20 -4.01 -8.44 1.03
N PRO A 21 -4.79 -7.34 1.03
CA PRO A 21 -4.97 -6.51 2.22
C PRO A 21 -5.93 -7.17 3.21
N THR A 22 -5.37 -7.93 4.15
CA THR A 22 -6.08 -8.34 5.36
C THR A 22 -5.78 -7.35 6.50
N PRO A 23 -6.67 -7.18 7.50
CA PRO A 23 -6.39 -6.31 8.65
C PRO A 23 -5.06 -6.66 9.34
N TYR A 24 -4.73 -7.96 9.40
CA TYR A 24 -3.47 -8.43 9.94
C TYR A 24 -2.27 -8.04 9.07
N HIS A 25 -2.33 -8.22 7.74
CA HIS A 25 -1.25 -7.86 6.83
C HIS A 25 -0.99 -6.35 6.79
N VAL A 26 -2.06 -5.54 6.82
CA VAL A 26 -1.96 -4.08 6.86
C VAL A 26 -1.27 -3.64 8.15
N TRP A 27 -1.77 -4.09 9.31
CA TRP A 27 -1.19 -3.76 10.61
C TRP A 27 0.28 -4.20 10.73
N LEU A 28 0.61 -5.42 10.29
CA LEU A 28 1.99 -5.91 10.30
C LEU A 28 2.90 -5.05 9.42
N SER A 29 2.44 -4.65 8.22
CA SER A 29 3.21 -3.79 7.32
C SER A 29 3.46 -2.40 7.91
N GLU A 30 2.48 -1.84 8.63
CA GLU A 30 2.61 -0.54 9.29
C GLU A 30 3.68 -0.57 10.39
N ILE A 31 3.70 -1.63 11.21
CA ILE A 31 4.73 -1.81 12.25
C ILE A 31 6.12 -1.98 11.62
N MET A 32 6.24 -2.85 10.60
CA MET A 32 7.53 -3.09 9.92
C MET A 32 8.10 -1.79 9.34
N LEU A 33 7.28 -1.02 8.61
CA LEU A 33 7.69 0.20 7.92
C LEU A 33 7.98 1.39 8.84
N GLN A 34 7.55 1.35 10.10
CA GLN A 34 7.90 2.37 11.10
C GLN A 34 9.25 2.12 11.76
N GLN A 35 9.75 0.87 11.76
CA GLN A 35 10.95 0.45 12.49
C GLN A 35 12.17 0.22 11.59
N THR A 36 12.02 0.42 10.29
CA THR A 36 13.09 0.41 9.27
C THR A 36 13.09 1.73 8.53
#